data_AF-A0A9J7MIY0-F1
#
_entry.id   AF-A0A9J7MIY0-F1
#
_cell.length_a   1.000
_cell.length_b   1.000
_cell.length_c   1.000
_cell.angle_alpha   90.00
_cell.angle_beta   90.00
_cell.angle_gamma   90.00
#
_symmetry.space_group_name_H-M   'P 1'
#
loop_
_entity.id
_entity.type
_entity.pdbx_description
1 polymer ?
#
loop_
_entity_poly.entity_id
_entity_poly.type
_entity_poly.pdbx_seq_one_letter_code
_entity_poly.pdbx_strand_id
1 'polypeptide(L)'
;MKNQVDGLSPISYPAHGVYVRPMRSVWLKGIRVELFNSSDVHSNKQMEFQINATRGIFQLAGRVRWVSVNGIGANTLKISTRSPSLLNLQLKYIVYRNTEFDANIVDFAKIRFSETTVTMPIHIQHVQLPWLFIEGKGQIQDRVTVAVKTFLRYSRLRNAIKAVDQLYPGTRIVVADDTPDHLFTSFQSSNVDHFRMPAYTGYFAGRNLGLSQVSTEYFFYQDDDMMITEETKLDMLVSFLDNTNFHLVSVAVARNLFATTFDIFGNKSRTCIDQKTDPGYYMAIKNFPGFYANDVGLNAFLASTNEVKAVGFDPHPALARLGHGEFFLSALGRLRIAACEICSIRHMKGGFDAGNYTLYRRVSKKNTLERNIYNQYMHNVDCFRKQWTRSGETNRNIKKVNKNKKKIKIKNKE
;
A
#
# COMPACT_ATOMS: atom_id res chain seq x y z
N MET A 1 1.94 -11.90 -23.16
CA MET A 1 3.15 -12.63 -22.73
C MET A 1 2.78 -14.08 -22.49
N LYS A 2 3.47 -15.05 -23.12
CA LYS A 2 3.35 -16.46 -22.76
C LYS A 2 3.99 -16.62 -21.37
N ASN A 3 3.17 -16.77 -20.34
CA ASN A 3 3.63 -16.98 -18.97
C ASN A 3 3.95 -18.47 -18.74
N GLN A 4 4.72 -19.07 -19.64
CA GLN A 4 5.03 -20.50 -19.62
C GLN A 4 6.54 -20.71 -19.54
N VAL A 5 6.95 -21.76 -18.84
CA VAL A 5 8.33 -22.23 -18.87
C VAL A 5 8.51 -23.03 -20.16
N ASP A 6 9.15 -22.41 -21.16
CA ASP A 6 9.45 -23.01 -22.47
C ASP A 6 10.98 -23.25 -22.61
N GLY A 7 11.58 -23.99 -21.67
CA GLY A 7 13.02 -24.31 -21.71
C GLY A 7 13.38 -25.62 -21.02
N LEU A 8 14.06 -26.53 -21.74
CA LEU A 8 14.64 -27.86 -21.39
C LEU A 8 13.84 -28.83 -20.48
N SER A 9 12.74 -28.39 -19.90
CA SER A 9 11.83 -29.21 -19.11
C SER A 9 10.83 -29.88 -20.05
N PRO A 10 10.57 -31.18 -19.91
CA PRO A 10 9.51 -31.85 -20.65
C PRO A 10 8.10 -31.36 -20.26
N ILE A 11 7.97 -30.54 -19.21
CA ILE A 11 6.69 -30.10 -18.66
C ILE A 11 6.58 -28.58 -18.82
N SER A 12 5.57 -28.12 -19.55
CA SER A 12 5.18 -26.71 -19.61
C SER A 12 4.07 -26.43 -18.60
N TYR A 13 4.20 -25.32 -17.87
CA TYR A 13 3.29 -24.89 -16.82
C TYR A 13 3.38 -23.36 -16.64
N PRO A 14 2.38 -22.72 -16.01
CA PRO A 14 2.43 -21.30 -15.68
C PRO A 14 3.59 -20.96 -14.73
N ALA A 15 4.60 -20.21 -15.18
CA ALA A 15 5.80 -19.94 -14.40
C ALA A 15 5.52 -19.16 -13.11
N HIS A 16 4.63 -18.15 -13.20
CA HIS A 16 4.15 -17.42 -12.02
C HIS A 16 3.02 -18.15 -11.27
N GLY A 17 2.65 -19.35 -11.70
CA GLY A 17 1.60 -20.13 -11.09
C GLY A 17 0.18 -19.72 -11.45
N VAL A 18 -0.76 -20.09 -10.58
CA VAL A 18 -2.18 -19.71 -10.67
C VAL A 18 -2.65 -19.09 -9.36
N TYR A 19 -3.78 -18.37 -9.41
CA TYR A 19 -4.39 -17.74 -8.24
C TYR A 19 -5.70 -18.43 -7.88
N VAL A 20 -5.92 -18.66 -6.59
CA VAL A 20 -7.16 -19.21 -6.06
C VAL A 20 -7.56 -18.48 -4.80
N ARG A 21 -8.86 -18.26 -4.61
CA ARG A 21 -9.38 -17.72 -3.35
C ARG A 21 -9.34 -18.80 -2.26
N PRO A 22 -9.16 -18.43 -0.98
CA PRO A 22 -9.25 -19.38 0.12
C PRO A 22 -10.53 -20.21 0.06
N MET A 23 -10.42 -21.51 0.34
CA MET A 23 -11.52 -22.48 0.30
C MET A 23 -12.24 -22.63 -1.06
N ARG A 24 -11.62 -22.16 -2.15
CA ARG A 24 -12.18 -22.24 -3.51
C ARG A 24 -11.33 -23.11 -4.43
N SER A 25 -11.85 -23.34 -5.62
CA SER A 25 -11.22 -24.14 -6.66
C SER A 25 -10.75 -23.29 -7.83
N VAL A 26 -9.66 -23.70 -8.46
CA VAL A 26 -9.13 -23.11 -9.70
C VAL A 26 -8.72 -24.21 -10.68
N TRP A 27 -8.90 -23.95 -11.97
CA TRP A 27 -8.40 -24.84 -13.03
C TRP A 27 -6.91 -24.63 -13.21
N LEU A 28 -6.13 -25.72 -13.26
CA LEU A 28 -4.69 -25.64 -13.51
C LEU A 28 -4.40 -25.55 -15.01
N LYS A 29 -4.86 -24.46 -15.62
CA LYS A 29 -4.69 -24.21 -17.05
C LYS A 29 -3.21 -24.05 -17.39
N GLY A 30 -2.77 -24.64 -18.50
CA GLY A 30 -1.42 -24.47 -19.03
C GLY A 30 -0.42 -25.54 -18.63
N ILE A 31 -0.81 -26.53 -17.80
CA ILE A 31 -0.02 -27.74 -17.57
C ILE A 31 -0.12 -28.65 -18.81
N ARG A 32 1.03 -28.98 -19.40
CA ARG A 32 1.16 -29.94 -20.49
C ARG A 32 2.55 -30.57 -20.49
N VAL A 33 2.66 -31.79 -20.98
CA VAL A 33 3.94 -32.43 -21.31
C VAL A 33 4.23 -32.12 -22.78
N GLU A 34 5.36 -31.46 -23.05
CA GLU A 34 5.78 -31.09 -24.41
C GLU A 34 6.74 -32.10 -25.02
N LEU A 35 7.63 -32.65 -24.20
CA LEU A 35 8.65 -33.60 -24.65
C LEU A 35 8.37 -34.98 -24.08
N PHE A 36 8.15 -35.93 -24.98
CA PHE A 36 7.99 -37.34 -24.68
C PHE A 36 9.22 -38.09 -25.17
N ASN A 37 9.68 -39.07 -24.41
CA ASN A 37 10.77 -39.93 -24.86
C ASN A 37 10.28 -40.81 -26.01
N SER A 38 10.91 -40.69 -27.17
CA SER A 38 10.56 -41.47 -28.36
C SER A 38 10.54 -42.97 -28.07
N SER A 39 11.50 -43.52 -27.32
CA SER A 39 11.52 -44.95 -27.03
C SER A 39 10.33 -45.42 -26.19
N ASP A 40 9.90 -44.61 -25.20
CA ASP A 40 8.74 -44.89 -24.37
C ASP A 40 7.44 -44.87 -25.20
N VAL A 41 7.34 -43.95 -26.16
CA VAL A 41 6.18 -43.86 -27.07
C VAL A 41 6.14 -45.06 -28.03
N HIS A 42 7.27 -45.42 -28.67
CA HIS A 42 7.34 -46.53 -29.62
C HIS A 42 7.13 -47.89 -28.94
N SER A 43 7.60 -48.06 -27.70
CA SER A 43 7.40 -49.29 -26.92
C SER A 43 6.02 -49.38 -26.26
N ASN A 44 5.12 -48.42 -26.51
CA ASN A 44 3.78 -48.37 -25.92
C ASN A 44 3.82 -48.42 -24.37
N LYS A 45 4.87 -47.85 -23.77
CA LYS A 45 5.08 -47.84 -22.33
C LYS A 45 4.01 -46.98 -21.67
N GLN A 46 3.54 -47.41 -20.51
CA GLN A 46 2.62 -46.60 -19.71
C GLN A 46 3.37 -45.41 -19.12
N MET A 47 2.91 -44.20 -19.45
CA MET A 47 3.41 -42.96 -18.89
C MET A 47 2.64 -42.62 -17.61
N GLU A 48 3.33 -42.10 -16.61
CA GLU A 48 2.74 -41.62 -15.36
C GLU A 48 3.09 -40.14 -15.15
N PHE A 49 2.06 -39.35 -14.91
CA PHE A 49 2.14 -37.97 -14.45
C PHE A 49 1.65 -37.92 -13.01
N GLN A 50 2.38 -37.23 -12.14
CA GLN A 50 1.98 -37.02 -10.76
C GLN A 50 2.02 -35.53 -10.42
N ILE A 51 1.03 -35.07 -9.68
CA ILE A 51 1.03 -33.74 -9.07
C ILE A 51 0.67 -33.85 -7.59
N ASN A 52 1.42 -33.16 -6.74
CA ASN A 52 1.24 -33.12 -5.29
C ASN A 52 1.18 -31.67 -4.80
N ALA A 53 0.38 -31.40 -3.77
CA ALA A 53 0.27 -30.11 -3.09
C ALA A 53 0.15 -30.32 -1.57
N THR A 54 0.32 -29.27 -0.76
CA THR A 54 0.29 -29.38 0.71
C THR A 54 -0.90 -28.70 1.37
N ARG A 55 -1.56 -27.75 0.69
CA ARG A 55 -2.64 -26.90 1.24
C ARG A 55 -3.97 -27.07 0.52
N GLY A 56 -4.09 -28.13 -0.26
CA GLY A 56 -5.29 -28.42 -1.03
C GLY A 56 -5.31 -29.82 -1.60
N ILE A 57 -6.39 -30.08 -2.33
CA ILE A 57 -6.68 -31.36 -2.97
C ILE A 57 -6.90 -31.17 -4.46
N PHE A 58 -6.69 -32.23 -5.22
CA PHE A 58 -6.94 -32.24 -6.66
C PHE A 58 -8.28 -32.88 -6.99
N GLN A 59 -9.02 -32.26 -7.89
CA GLN A 59 -10.28 -32.71 -8.46
C GLN A 59 -10.16 -32.73 -9.99
N LEU A 60 -11.16 -33.28 -10.67
CA LEU A 60 -11.25 -33.26 -12.12
C LEU A 60 -12.54 -32.58 -12.57
N ALA A 61 -12.43 -31.65 -13.51
CA ALA A 61 -13.59 -31.08 -14.22
C ALA A 61 -14.14 -32.04 -15.31
N GLY A 62 -13.35 -33.04 -15.72
CA GLY A 62 -13.70 -33.99 -16.76
C GLY A 62 -12.76 -35.20 -16.77
N ARG A 63 -13.26 -36.34 -17.25
CA ARG A 63 -12.49 -37.58 -17.43
C ARG A 63 -12.37 -37.93 -18.90
N VAL A 64 -11.15 -38.25 -19.33
CA VAL A 64 -10.83 -38.68 -20.69
C VAL A 64 -10.86 -40.21 -20.73
N ARG A 65 -11.54 -40.80 -21.73
CA ARG A 65 -11.54 -42.26 -21.92
C ARG A 65 -10.12 -42.77 -22.13
N TRP A 66 -9.83 -43.98 -21.64
CA TRP A 66 -8.52 -44.64 -21.74
C TRP A 66 -7.38 -43.93 -20.97
N VAL A 67 -7.72 -43.13 -19.97
CA VAL A 67 -6.78 -42.53 -19.02
C VAL A 67 -7.16 -42.99 -17.60
N SER A 68 -6.19 -43.56 -16.88
CA SER A 68 -6.35 -43.93 -15.48
C SER A 68 -6.02 -42.74 -14.60
N VAL A 69 -6.86 -42.44 -13.60
CA VAL A 69 -6.62 -41.36 -12.65
C VAL A 69 -6.86 -41.85 -11.22
N ASN A 70 -5.85 -41.70 -10.36
CA ASN A 70 -5.88 -42.06 -8.95
C ASN A 70 -5.64 -40.82 -8.08
N GLY A 71 -6.25 -40.79 -6.88
CA GLY A 71 -6.06 -39.70 -5.91
C GLY A 71 -6.97 -38.48 -6.11
N ILE A 72 -8.11 -38.66 -6.77
CA ILE A 72 -9.15 -37.60 -6.84
C ILE A 72 -9.66 -37.34 -5.43
N GLY A 73 -9.69 -36.07 -5.02
CA GLY A 73 -10.05 -35.66 -3.66
C GLY A 73 -8.90 -35.75 -2.66
N ALA A 74 -7.70 -36.14 -3.08
CA ALA A 74 -6.51 -36.19 -2.25
C ALA A 74 -5.52 -35.07 -2.63
N ASN A 75 -4.49 -34.89 -1.79
CA ASN A 75 -3.39 -33.94 -2.02
C ASN A 75 -2.40 -34.38 -3.12
N THR A 76 -2.59 -35.58 -3.66
CA THR A 76 -1.75 -36.17 -4.71
C THR A 76 -2.65 -36.78 -5.76
N LEU A 77 -2.45 -36.37 -7.02
CA LEU A 77 -3.14 -36.92 -8.18
C LEU A 77 -2.12 -37.63 -9.07
N LYS A 78 -2.43 -38.86 -9.48
CA LYS A 78 -1.65 -39.64 -10.44
C LYS A 78 -2.49 -39.92 -11.68
N ILE A 79 -1.94 -39.65 -12.85
CA ILE A 79 -2.60 -39.82 -14.15
C ILE A 79 -1.70 -40.69 -15.00
N SER A 80 -2.24 -41.81 -15.50
CA SER A 80 -1.45 -42.76 -16.28
C SER A 80 -2.18 -43.17 -17.56
N THR A 81 -1.47 -43.17 -18.68
CA THR A 81 -1.97 -43.59 -19.99
C THR A 81 -0.81 -43.96 -20.91
N ARG A 82 -1.09 -44.64 -22.03
CA ARG A 82 -0.10 -44.96 -23.07
C ARG A 82 -0.11 -43.96 -24.22
N SER A 83 -1.04 -43.00 -24.24
CA SER A 83 -1.17 -42.02 -25.32
C SER A 83 -0.77 -40.60 -24.88
N PRO A 84 0.25 -39.98 -25.53
CA PRO A 84 0.67 -38.61 -25.24
C PRO A 84 -0.45 -37.58 -25.39
N SER A 85 -1.29 -37.73 -26.41
CA SER A 85 -2.41 -36.83 -26.68
C SER A 85 -3.51 -36.95 -25.63
N LEU A 86 -3.84 -38.17 -25.19
CA LEU A 86 -4.82 -38.38 -24.13
C LEU A 86 -4.31 -37.89 -22.77
N LEU A 87 -3.01 -38.03 -22.49
CA LEU A 87 -2.41 -37.46 -21.28
C LEU A 87 -2.63 -35.95 -21.26
N ASN A 88 -2.15 -35.25 -22.27
CA ASN A 88 -2.29 -33.79 -22.36
C ASN A 88 -3.75 -33.33 -22.41
N LEU A 89 -4.66 -34.13 -22.95
CA LEU A 89 -6.09 -33.84 -22.88
C LEU A 89 -6.63 -33.95 -21.45
N GLN A 90 -6.23 -34.98 -20.69
CA GLN A 90 -6.63 -35.15 -19.29
C GLN A 90 -6.07 -34.05 -18.38
N LEU A 91 -4.83 -33.61 -18.61
CA LEU A 91 -4.19 -32.54 -17.82
C LEU A 91 -4.97 -31.22 -17.85
N LYS A 92 -5.69 -30.92 -18.94
CA LYS A 92 -6.54 -29.71 -19.07
C LYS A 92 -7.69 -29.66 -18.06
N TYR A 93 -8.08 -30.81 -17.49
CA TYR A 93 -9.20 -30.93 -16.57
C TYR A 93 -8.80 -30.99 -15.11
N ILE A 94 -7.51 -30.83 -14.77
CA ILE A 94 -7.07 -30.81 -13.37
C ILE A 94 -7.57 -29.53 -12.70
N VAL A 95 -8.25 -29.71 -11.57
CA VAL A 95 -8.73 -28.63 -10.71
C VAL A 95 -8.01 -28.76 -9.38
N TYR A 96 -7.44 -27.67 -8.89
CA TYR A 96 -6.97 -27.58 -7.51
C TYR A 96 -8.06 -26.94 -6.66
N ARG A 97 -8.33 -27.51 -5.49
CA ARG A 97 -9.19 -26.94 -4.46
C ARG A 97 -8.37 -26.72 -3.20
N ASN A 98 -8.25 -25.46 -2.80
CA ASN A 98 -7.65 -25.13 -1.52
C ASN A 98 -8.58 -25.55 -0.37
N THR A 99 -7.99 -26.03 0.72
CA THR A 99 -8.70 -26.54 1.92
C THR A 99 -8.38 -25.75 3.19
N GLU A 100 -7.64 -24.65 3.06
CA GLU A 100 -7.28 -23.77 4.18
C GLU A 100 -7.97 -22.41 4.01
N PHE A 101 -8.37 -21.79 5.12
CA PHE A 101 -8.95 -20.44 5.07
C PHE A 101 -7.88 -19.34 4.96
N ASP A 102 -6.63 -19.65 5.30
CA ASP A 102 -5.55 -18.67 5.33
C ASP A 102 -5.29 -18.07 3.94
N ALA A 103 -5.06 -16.75 3.90
CA ALA A 103 -4.97 -15.94 2.69
C ALA A 103 -3.58 -15.29 2.59
N ASN A 104 -3.14 -14.98 1.37
CA ASN A 104 -1.80 -14.48 1.06
C ASN A 104 -0.68 -15.49 1.36
N ILE A 105 -0.97 -16.77 1.12
CA ILE A 105 0.00 -17.86 1.22
C ILE A 105 0.21 -18.51 -0.14
N VAL A 106 1.28 -19.29 -0.26
CA VAL A 106 1.59 -20.04 -1.48
C VAL A 106 1.61 -21.53 -1.14
N ASP A 107 0.90 -22.31 -1.96
CA ASP A 107 1.06 -23.75 -2.04
C ASP A 107 1.98 -24.08 -3.22
N PHE A 108 2.87 -25.04 -3.06
CA PHE A 108 3.84 -25.41 -4.08
C PHE A 108 3.45 -26.75 -4.69
N ALA A 109 2.80 -26.70 -5.85
CA ALA A 109 2.42 -27.89 -6.58
C ALA A 109 3.65 -28.53 -7.23
N LYS A 110 4.07 -29.68 -6.70
CA LYS A 110 5.18 -30.48 -7.24
C LYS A 110 4.65 -31.39 -8.32
N ILE A 111 5.11 -31.18 -9.55
CA ILE A 111 4.71 -31.95 -10.72
C ILE A 111 5.87 -32.86 -11.12
N ARG A 112 5.61 -34.16 -11.28
CA ARG A 112 6.58 -35.16 -11.71
C ARG A 112 6.10 -35.86 -12.97
N PHE A 113 7.00 -35.97 -13.94
CA PHE A 113 6.81 -36.76 -15.15
C PHE A 113 8.17 -37.35 -15.56
N SER A 114 8.23 -38.68 -15.69
CA SER A 114 9.50 -39.41 -15.84
C SER A 114 10.51 -39.01 -14.74
N GLU A 115 11.75 -38.69 -15.10
CA GLU A 115 12.81 -38.24 -14.18
C GLU A 115 12.75 -36.74 -13.85
N THR A 116 11.82 -35.99 -14.46
CA THR A 116 11.72 -34.54 -14.24
C THR A 116 10.73 -34.23 -13.11
N THR A 117 11.17 -33.37 -12.19
CA THR A 117 10.28 -32.74 -11.19
C THR A 117 10.35 -31.23 -11.33
N VAL A 118 9.19 -30.58 -11.44
CA VAL A 118 9.05 -29.12 -11.48
C VAL A 118 8.12 -28.67 -10.35
N THR A 119 8.24 -27.40 -9.96
CA THR A 119 7.40 -26.81 -8.91
C THR A 119 6.66 -25.60 -9.48
N MET A 120 5.34 -25.62 -9.37
CA MET A 120 4.47 -24.53 -9.79
C MET A 120 3.81 -23.90 -8.56
N PRO A 121 3.93 -22.58 -8.34
CA PRO A 121 3.24 -21.93 -7.23
C PRO A 121 1.72 -21.86 -7.47
N ILE A 122 0.95 -21.97 -6.39
CA ILE A 122 -0.48 -21.69 -6.36
C ILE A 122 -0.68 -20.63 -5.26
N HIS A 123 -0.99 -19.41 -5.68
CA HIS A 123 -1.19 -18.28 -4.78
C HIS A 123 -2.60 -18.32 -4.23
N ILE A 124 -2.72 -18.57 -2.92
CA ILE A 124 -3.99 -18.61 -2.21
C ILE A 124 -4.20 -17.23 -1.61
N GLN A 125 -5.01 -16.41 -2.26
CA GLN A 125 -5.26 -15.04 -1.84
C GLN A 125 -6.63 -14.53 -2.29
N HIS A 126 -7.17 -13.57 -1.53
CA HIS A 126 -8.34 -12.83 -1.95
C HIS A 126 -7.97 -11.88 -3.10
N VAL A 127 -8.89 -11.76 -4.07
CA VAL A 127 -8.82 -10.68 -5.04
C VAL A 127 -9.35 -9.44 -4.35
N GLN A 128 -8.58 -8.34 -4.35
CA GLN A 128 -9.09 -7.05 -3.94
C GLN A 128 -10.23 -6.66 -4.89
N LEU A 129 -11.42 -6.50 -4.34
CA LEU A 129 -12.56 -6.02 -5.13
C LEU A 129 -12.36 -4.53 -5.39
N PRO A 130 -12.51 -4.06 -6.63
CA PRO A 130 -12.42 -2.64 -6.93
C PRO A 130 -13.55 -1.91 -6.20
N TRP A 131 -13.22 -0.81 -5.57
CA TRP A 131 -14.22 0.11 -5.05
C TRP A 131 -14.60 1.06 -6.16
N LEU A 132 -15.78 0.84 -6.73
CA LEU A 132 -16.25 1.63 -7.85
C LEU A 132 -16.74 2.98 -7.34
N PHE A 133 -16.15 4.04 -7.88
CA PHE A 133 -16.76 5.36 -7.92
C PHE A 133 -17.42 5.53 -9.28
N ILE A 134 -18.22 6.58 -9.44
CA ILE A 134 -18.77 6.91 -10.76
C ILE A 134 -17.58 7.35 -11.63
N GLU A 135 -17.05 6.43 -12.44
CA GLU A 135 -15.83 6.64 -13.22
C GLU A 135 -15.96 7.86 -14.16
N GLY A 136 -15.00 8.79 -14.02
CA GLY A 136 -14.45 9.55 -15.15
C GLY A 136 -15.37 10.53 -15.90
N LYS A 137 -16.52 10.96 -15.36
CA LYS A 137 -17.39 11.94 -16.05
C LYS A 137 -17.59 13.27 -15.34
N GLY A 138 -17.02 13.42 -14.15
CA GLY A 138 -17.13 14.63 -13.35
C GLY A 138 -15.96 15.58 -13.51
N GLN A 139 -16.22 16.87 -13.30
CA GLN A 139 -15.16 17.86 -13.10
C GLN A 139 -14.46 17.61 -11.74
N ILE A 140 -13.45 18.40 -11.38
CA ILE A 140 -12.70 18.19 -10.12
C ILE A 140 -13.61 18.11 -8.90
N GLN A 141 -14.64 18.95 -8.82
CA GLN A 141 -15.58 18.98 -7.71
C GLN A 141 -16.35 17.68 -7.48
N ASP A 142 -16.50 16.85 -8.51
CA ASP A 142 -17.23 15.58 -8.43
C ASP A 142 -16.30 14.42 -8.02
N ARG A 143 -15.00 14.58 -8.25
CA ARG A 143 -13.98 13.53 -8.07
C ARG A 143 -13.07 13.74 -6.87
N VAL A 144 -12.94 14.98 -6.41
CA VAL A 144 -12.02 15.38 -5.34
C VAL A 144 -12.77 16.09 -4.22
N THR A 145 -12.52 15.67 -2.99
CA THR A 145 -12.86 16.46 -1.79
C THR A 145 -11.57 16.99 -1.19
N VAL A 146 -11.51 18.26 -0.82
CA VAL A 146 -10.36 18.80 -0.09
C VAL A 146 -10.55 18.55 1.40
N ALA A 147 -9.59 17.90 2.05
CA ALA A 147 -9.63 17.65 3.48
C ALA A 147 -8.60 18.54 4.19
N VAL A 148 -9.06 19.29 5.18
CA VAL A 148 -8.22 20.21 5.97
C VAL A 148 -8.38 19.90 7.44
N LYS A 149 -7.25 19.76 8.14
CA LYS A 149 -7.24 19.75 9.60
C LYS A 149 -6.84 21.14 10.09
N THR A 150 -7.61 21.70 11.03
CA THR A 150 -7.27 22.97 11.67
C THR A 150 -7.25 22.89 13.19
N PHE A 151 -6.61 23.89 13.81
CA PHE A 151 -6.59 24.11 15.26
C PHE A 151 -6.10 25.53 15.53
N LEU A 152 -6.95 26.41 16.07
CA LEU A 152 -6.62 27.79 16.45
C LEU A 152 -6.09 28.70 15.32
N ARG A 153 -6.16 28.30 14.05
CA ARG A 153 -5.50 29.00 12.92
C ARG A 153 -6.49 29.50 11.86
N TYR A 154 -7.61 30.08 12.29
CA TYR A 154 -8.71 30.46 11.39
C TYR A 154 -8.36 31.50 10.32
N SER A 155 -7.38 32.37 10.53
CA SER A 155 -6.94 33.27 9.45
C SER A 155 -6.35 32.50 8.27
N ARG A 156 -5.69 31.37 8.54
CA ARG A 156 -5.07 30.53 7.51
C ARG A 156 -6.09 29.61 6.86
N LEU A 157 -6.95 28.99 7.68
CA LEU A 157 -8.09 28.21 7.18
C LEU A 157 -8.94 29.01 6.18
N ARG A 158 -9.27 30.27 6.49
CA ARG A 158 -10.02 31.16 5.59
C ARG A 158 -9.35 31.29 4.23
N ASN A 159 -8.04 31.46 4.20
CA ASN A 159 -7.28 31.60 2.96
C ASN A 159 -7.19 30.28 2.19
N ALA A 160 -7.04 29.15 2.90
CA ALA A 160 -7.04 27.83 2.29
C ALA A 160 -8.39 27.53 1.61
N ILE A 161 -9.51 27.79 2.29
CA ILE A 161 -10.87 27.66 1.73
C ILE A 161 -11.04 28.56 0.51
N LYS A 162 -10.71 29.86 0.64
CA LYS A 162 -10.82 30.81 -0.46
C LYS A 162 -10.02 30.40 -1.70
N ALA A 163 -8.82 29.85 -1.52
CA ALA A 163 -8.00 29.40 -2.64
C ALA A 163 -8.64 28.21 -3.38
N VAL A 164 -9.26 27.28 -2.65
CA VAL A 164 -10.04 26.18 -3.26
C VAL A 164 -11.23 26.73 -4.02
N ASP A 165 -12.03 27.61 -3.41
CA ASP A 165 -13.21 28.19 -4.06
C ASP A 165 -12.86 28.97 -5.34
N GLN A 166 -11.69 29.61 -5.38
CA GLN A 166 -11.23 30.39 -6.53
C GLN A 166 -10.74 29.53 -7.68
N LEU A 167 -9.99 28.47 -7.40
CA LEU A 167 -9.32 27.65 -8.43
C LEU A 167 -10.16 26.44 -8.86
N TYR A 168 -10.97 25.89 -7.95
CA TYR A 168 -11.80 24.71 -8.17
C TYR A 168 -13.19 24.94 -7.56
N PRO A 169 -13.98 25.90 -8.09
CA PRO A 169 -15.27 26.28 -7.52
C PRO A 169 -16.24 25.10 -7.43
N GLY A 170 -16.99 25.03 -6.34
CA GLY A 170 -17.93 23.94 -6.07
C GLY A 170 -17.29 22.68 -5.50
N THR A 171 -15.95 22.60 -5.44
CA THR A 171 -15.25 21.49 -4.78
C THR A 171 -15.59 21.47 -3.30
N ARG A 172 -16.02 20.30 -2.82
CA ARG A 172 -16.35 20.10 -1.41
C ARG A 172 -15.09 20.15 -0.56
N ILE A 173 -15.18 20.81 0.59
CA ILE A 173 -14.12 20.94 1.58
C ILE A 173 -14.62 20.37 2.90
N VAL A 174 -13.88 19.43 3.47
CA VAL A 174 -14.13 18.91 4.82
C VAL A 174 -13.08 19.48 5.75
N VAL A 175 -13.53 20.20 6.77
CA VAL A 175 -12.67 20.75 7.82
C VAL A 175 -12.88 19.97 9.10
N ALA A 176 -11.81 19.40 9.65
CA ALA A 176 -11.80 18.80 10.98
C ALA A 176 -11.09 19.72 11.96
N ASP A 177 -11.81 20.16 13.01
CA ASP A 177 -11.34 21.17 13.95
C ASP A 177 -11.47 20.73 15.40
N ASP A 178 -10.32 20.64 16.09
CA ASP A 178 -10.22 20.34 17.52
C ASP A 178 -9.94 21.59 18.36
N THR A 179 -10.36 22.77 17.89
CA THR A 179 -10.33 24.03 18.63
C THR A 179 -11.32 24.00 19.81
N PRO A 180 -10.91 24.45 21.02
CA PRO A 180 -11.79 24.53 22.18
C PRO A 180 -13.00 25.44 21.96
N ASP A 181 -14.07 25.14 22.69
CA ASP A 181 -15.37 25.72 22.40
C ASP A 181 -15.44 27.24 22.45
N HIS A 182 -14.77 27.83 23.43
CA HIS A 182 -14.73 29.27 23.64
C HIS A 182 -13.90 30.03 22.59
N LEU A 183 -13.15 29.32 21.74
CA LEU A 183 -12.38 29.90 20.65
C LEU A 183 -12.92 29.51 19.27
N PHE A 184 -13.91 28.62 19.19
CA PHE A 184 -14.37 28.05 17.93
C PHE A 184 -15.03 29.10 17.02
N THR A 185 -14.70 29.06 15.73
CA THR A 185 -15.34 29.89 14.70
C THR A 185 -15.80 28.99 13.56
N SER A 186 -17.10 29.01 13.29
CA SER A 186 -17.66 28.22 12.20
C SER A 186 -17.25 28.78 10.84
N PHE A 187 -16.99 27.87 9.91
CA PHE A 187 -16.71 28.12 8.50
C PHE A 187 -17.67 27.31 7.61
N GLN A 188 -18.75 26.78 8.20
CA GLN A 188 -19.76 26.02 7.46
C GLN A 188 -20.32 26.87 6.31
N SER A 189 -20.37 26.29 5.12
CA SER A 189 -20.96 26.90 3.93
C SER A 189 -21.63 25.82 3.06
N SER A 190 -22.08 26.18 1.85
CA SER A 190 -22.68 25.23 0.91
C SER A 190 -21.72 24.14 0.44
N ASN A 191 -20.42 24.44 0.37
CA ASN A 191 -19.38 23.50 -0.06
C ASN A 191 -18.33 23.21 1.03
N VAL A 192 -18.49 23.76 2.24
CA VAL A 192 -17.59 23.52 3.38
C VAL A 192 -18.35 22.85 4.51
N ASP A 193 -18.01 21.60 4.81
CA ASP A 193 -18.46 20.89 6.00
C ASP A 193 -17.44 21.06 7.13
N HIS A 194 -17.78 21.84 8.14
CA HIS A 194 -16.90 22.14 9.26
C HIS A 194 -17.27 21.29 10.48
N PHE A 195 -16.57 20.17 10.65
CA PHE A 195 -16.76 19.24 11.74
C PHE A 195 -15.95 19.63 12.97
N ARG A 196 -16.67 19.75 14.09
CA ARG A 196 -16.09 19.97 15.40
C ARG A 196 -15.68 18.64 16.05
N MET A 197 -14.50 18.63 16.65
CA MET A 197 -13.96 17.54 17.44
C MET A 197 -13.91 17.90 18.92
N PRO A 198 -13.77 16.91 19.82
CA PRO A 198 -13.32 17.20 21.18
C PRO A 198 -12.02 18.02 21.16
N ALA A 199 -11.93 18.99 22.05
CA ALA A 199 -10.81 19.92 22.08
C ALA A 199 -9.46 19.18 22.23
N TYR A 200 -8.46 19.61 21.47
CA TYR A 200 -7.09 19.08 21.55
C TYR A 200 -6.93 17.59 21.21
N THR A 201 -7.89 16.98 20.50
CA THR A 201 -7.84 15.55 20.13
C THR A 201 -6.59 15.21 19.32
N GLY A 202 -6.10 16.14 18.49
CA GLY A 202 -4.81 16.03 17.84
C GLY A 202 -4.86 15.82 16.34
N TYR A 203 -3.68 15.85 15.75
CA TYR A 203 -3.44 15.96 14.31
C TYR A 203 -3.98 14.78 13.51
N PHE A 204 -3.52 13.55 13.78
CA PHE A 204 -3.93 12.36 13.03
C PHE A 204 -5.37 11.93 13.28
N ALA A 205 -5.90 12.16 14.48
CA ALA A 205 -7.32 11.98 14.76
C ALA A 205 -8.19 12.91 13.88
N GLY A 206 -7.79 14.18 13.73
CA GLY A 206 -8.50 15.11 12.84
C GLY A 206 -8.43 14.72 11.37
N ARG A 207 -7.28 14.18 10.91
CA ARG A 207 -7.18 13.63 9.56
C ARG A 207 -8.13 12.45 9.32
N ASN A 208 -8.24 11.54 10.28
CA ASN A 208 -9.20 10.43 10.19
C ASN A 208 -10.64 10.93 10.14
N LEU A 209 -11.00 11.91 10.97
CA LEU A 209 -12.34 12.51 10.92
C LEU A 209 -12.58 13.09 9.52
N GLY A 210 -11.69 13.95 9.03
CA GLY A 210 -11.82 14.54 7.71
C GLY A 210 -11.96 13.48 6.61
N LEU A 211 -11.07 12.48 6.59
CA LEU A 211 -11.09 11.39 5.62
C LEU A 211 -12.36 10.53 5.71
N SER A 212 -12.89 10.29 6.92
CA SER A 212 -14.11 9.50 7.11
C SER A 212 -15.34 10.13 6.45
N GLN A 213 -15.34 11.46 6.29
CA GLN A 213 -16.43 12.22 5.67
C GLN A 213 -16.27 12.39 4.15
N VAL A 214 -15.15 11.94 3.57
CA VAL A 214 -14.94 11.96 2.12
C VAL A 214 -15.70 10.82 1.45
N SER A 215 -16.49 11.15 0.43
CA SER A 215 -17.24 10.21 -0.42
C SER A 215 -16.77 10.19 -1.88
N THR A 216 -15.89 11.12 -2.28
CA THR A 216 -15.33 11.19 -3.63
C THR A 216 -14.21 10.18 -3.84
N GLU A 217 -13.92 9.88 -5.10
CA GLU A 217 -12.87 8.93 -5.51
C GLU A 217 -11.51 9.27 -4.94
N TYR A 218 -11.14 10.55 -5.05
CA TYR A 218 -9.92 11.09 -4.51
C TYR A 218 -10.21 12.13 -3.43
N PHE A 219 -9.21 12.38 -2.60
CA PHE A 219 -9.19 13.56 -1.76
C PHE A 219 -7.83 14.23 -1.85
N PHE A 220 -7.85 15.55 -1.73
CA PHE A 220 -6.64 16.34 -1.58
C PHE A 220 -6.50 16.74 -0.12
N TYR A 221 -5.49 16.22 0.56
CA TYR A 221 -5.18 16.65 1.93
C TYR A 221 -4.25 17.86 1.92
N GLN A 222 -4.52 18.84 2.78
CA GLN A 222 -3.58 19.92 3.10
C GLN A 222 -3.76 20.40 4.55
N ASP A 223 -2.71 20.96 5.13
CA ASP A 223 -2.81 21.68 6.41
C ASP A 223 -3.46 23.07 6.20
N ASP A 224 -4.03 23.65 7.25
CA ASP A 224 -4.68 24.98 7.16
C ASP A 224 -3.74 26.13 6.75
N ASP A 225 -2.42 25.96 6.88
CA ASP A 225 -1.38 26.91 6.48
C ASP A 225 -0.76 26.62 5.11
N MET A 226 -1.30 25.63 4.41
CA MET A 226 -0.99 25.31 3.03
C MET A 226 -2.11 25.83 2.14
N MET A 227 -1.72 26.47 1.05
CA MET A 227 -2.64 27.08 0.11
C MET A 227 -2.35 26.57 -1.29
N ILE A 228 -3.39 26.01 -1.93
CA ILE A 228 -3.31 25.64 -3.34
C ILE A 228 -3.11 26.87 -4.23
N THR A 229 -2.51 26.65 -5.38
CA THR A 229 -2.25 27.67 -6.41
C THR A 229 -2.55 27.08 -7.79
N GLU A 230 -2.44 27.89 -8.84
CA GLU A 230 -2.47 27.41 -10.23
C GLU A 230 -1.39 26.35 -10.52
N GLU A 231 -0.30 26.33 -9.74
CA GLU A 231 0.73 25.30 -9.85
C GLU A 231 0.34 23.99 -9.15
N THR A 232 -0.71 23.92 -8.34
CA THR A 232 -1.10 22.67 -7.67
C THR A 232 -1.67 21.64 -8.66
N LYS A 233 -2.39 22.10 -9.70
CA LYS A 233 -2.86 21.31 -10.85
C LYS A 233 -3.54 19.98 -10.47
N LEU A 234 -4.66 20.05 -9.72
CA LEU A 234 -5.42 18.87 -9.31
C LEU A 234 -5.80 17.96 -10.49
N ASP A 235 -6.08 18.53 -11.65
CA ASP A 235 -6.41 17.81 -12.90
C ASP A 235 -5.27 16.90 -13.35
N MET A 236 -4.03 17.38 -13.21
CA MET A 236 -2.83 16.62 -13.54
C MET A 236 -2.57 15.53 -12.51
N LEU A 237 -2.80 15.80 -11.22
CA LEU A 237 -2.68 14.80 -10.16
C LEU A 237 -3.73 13.68 -10.30
N VAL A 238 -4.97 14.03 -10.65
CA VAL A 238 -6.04 13.07 -10.95
C VAL A 238 -5.67 12.22 -12.17
N SER A 239 -5.25 12.86 -13.27
CA SER A 239 -4.80 12.15 -14.47
C SER A 239 -3.64 11.19 -14.18
N PHE A 240 -2.72 11.56 -13.28
CA PHE A 240 -1.65 10.68 -12.84
C PHE A 240 -2.19 9.43 -12.11
N LEU A 241 -3.14 9.58 -11.19
CA LEU A 241 -3.71 8.43 -10.48
C LEU A 241 -4.58 7.56 -11.40
N ASP A 242 -5.30 8.15 -12.37
CA ASP A 242 -6.12 7.43 -13.35
C ASP A 242 -5.30 6.54 -14.28
N ASN A 243 -4.12 7.02 -14.69
CA ASN A 243 -3.31 6.40 -15.75
C ASN A 243 -2.10 5.64 -15.21
N THR A 244 -2.00 5.47 -13.89
CA THR A 244 -0.94 4.71 -13.26
C THR A 244 -1.50 3.76 -12.21
N ASN A 245 -0.64 2.98 -11.56
CA ASN A 245 -1.02 2.12 -10.45
C ASN A 245 -0.64 2.72 -9.09
N PHE A 246 -0.40 4.04 -9.04
CA PHE A 246 -0.12 4.77 -7.81
C PHE A 246 -1.41 5.09 -7.06
N HIS A 247 -1.31 5.20 -5.74
CA HIS A 247 -2.46 5.47 -4.87
C HIS A 247 -2.41 6.87 -4.26
N LEU A 248 -1.24 7.50 -4.25
CA LEU A 248 -1.01 8.82 -3.64
C LEU A 248 0.07 9.57 -4.42
N VAL A 249 -0.15 10.86 -4.64
CA VAL A 249 0.86 11.78 -5.18
C VAL A 249 0.93 13.06 -4.34
N SER A 250 2.09 13.33 -3.74
CA SER A 250 2.35 14.57 -3.01
C SER A 250 2.86 15.68 -3.91
N VAL A 251 2.67 16.92 -3.50
CA VAL A 251 3.13 18.11 -4.23
C VAL A 251 4.38 18.73 -3.58
N ALA A 252 5.09 19.56 -4.31
CA ALA A 252 6.22 20.35 -3.82
C ALA A 252 5.77 21.59 -3.03
N VAL A 253 6.71 22.21 -2.29
CA VAL A 253 6.52 23.56 -1.72
C VAL A 253 7.42 24.52 -2.45
N ALA A 254 6.86 25.47 -3.20
CA ALA A 254 7.63 26.41 -4.02
C ALA A 254 8.69 25.70 -4.89
N ARG A 255 8.28 24.61 -5.57
CA ARG A 255 9.12 23.73 -6.40
C ARG A 255 10.27 23.03 -5.66
N ASN A 256 10.30 23.08 -4.34
CA ASN A 256 11.17 22.25 -3.53
C ASN A 256 10.46 20.93 -3.22
N LEU A 257 10.89 19.86 -3.89
CA LEU A 257 10.31 18.53 -3.76
C LEU A 257 10.70 17.91 -2.41
N PHE A 258 9.70 17.59 -1.60
CA PHE A 258 9.90 16.75 -0.41
C PHE A 258 9.59 15.30 -0.77
N ALA A 259 10.64 14.54 -1.12
CA ALA A 259 10.56 13.11 -1.38
C ALA A 259 11.69 12.39 -0.64
N THR A 260 11.39 11.25 -0.01
CA THR A 260 12.41 10.35 0.55
C THR A 260 12.05 8.90 0.33
N THR A 261 13.04 8.02 0.37
CA THR A 261 12.86 6.56 0.35
C THR A 261 13.27 5.93 1.69
N PHE A 262 12.80 4.72 1.95
CA PHE A 262 13.19 3.89 3.08
C PHE A 262 14.04 2.72 2.60
N ASP A 263 15.17 2.51 3.26
CA ASP A 263 15.86 1.23 3.24
C ASP A 263 15.55 0.48 4.53
N ILE A 264 15.07 -0.75 4.40
CA ILE A 264 14.78 -1.64 5.52
C ILE A 264 15.89 -2.70 5.60
N PHE A 265 16.54 -2.77 6.75
CA PHE A 265 17.63 -3.71 7.02
C PHE A 265 17.30 -4.62 8.19
N GLY A 266 17.95 -5.79 8.21
CA GLY A 266 17.91 -6.72 9.34
C GLY A 266 17.21 -8.03 9.02
N ASN A 267 16.63 -8.67 10.03
CA ASN A 267 15.97 -9.98 9.94
C ASN A 267 14.67 -10.00 10.76
N LYS A 268 14.01 -11.16 10.84
CA LYS A 268 12.74 -11.34 11.58
C LYS A 268 12.78 -10.91 13.05
N SER A 269 13.95 -10.88 13.67
CA SER A 269 14.12 -10.54 15.09
C SER A 269 14.67 -9.14 15.33
N ARG A 270 15.29 -8.52 14.33
CA ARG A 270 15.83 -7.16 14.42
C ARG A 270 15.66 -6.41 13.11
N THR A 271 14.90 -5.33 13.10
CA THR A 271 14.62 -4.54 11.89
C THR A 271 14.99 -3.08 12.10
N CYS A 272 15.68 -2.49 11.13
CA CYS A 272 16.10 -1.10 11.16
C CYS A 272 15.71 -0.40 9.86
N ILE A 273 15.39 0.89 9.95
CA ILE A 273 15.00 1.70 8.80
C ILE A 273 15.95 2.88 8.67
N ASP A 274 16.48 3.09 7.47
CA ASP A 274 17.15 4.33 7.09
C ASP A 274 16.28 5.10 6.09
N GLN A 275 15.92 6.33 6.42
CA GLN A 275 15.25 7.25 5.50
C GLN A 275 16.29 8.04 4.71
N LYS A 276 16.32 7.85 3.39
CA LYS A 276 17.24 8.49 2.45
C LYS A 276 16.60 9.72 1.80
N THR A 277 17.27 10.86 1.90
CA THR A 277 16.79 12.14 1.36
C THR A 277 17.38 12.51 0.01
N ASP A 278 18.40 11.80 -0.47
CA ASP A 278 19.11 12.10 -1.71
C ASP A 278 19.33 10.80 -2.52
N PRO A 279 18.81 10.71 -3.77
CA PRO A 279 17.99 11.70 -4.45
C PRO A 279 16.56 11.80 -3.88
N GLY A 280 16.19 10.93 -2.94
CA GLY A 280 14.89 10.95 -2.27
C GLY A 280 13.77 10.23 -3.03
N TYR A 281 14.07 9.62 -4.17
CA TYR A 281 13.15 8.83 -4.98
C TYR A 281 13.87 7.63 -5.64
N TYR A 282 13.09 6.63 -6.05
CA TYR A 282 13.59 5.44 -6.73
C TYR A 282 13.78 5.65 -8.23
N MET A 283 12.81 6.27 -8.88
CA MET A 283 12.80 6.50 -10.32
C MET A 283 11.81 7.58 -10.74
N ALA A 284 12.03 8.19 -11.90
CA ALA A 284 11.01 8.99 -12.58
C ALA A 284 9.91 8.10 -13.18
N ILE A 285 8.68 8.60 -13.22
CA ILE A 285 7.54 7.85 -13.77
C ILE A 285 7.45 8.05 -15.29
N LYS A 286 7.40 6.94 -16.01
CA LYS A 286 7.26 6.95 -17.47
C LYS A 286 5.97 7.68 -17.88
N ASN A 287 6.07 8.56 -18.89
CA ASN A 287 4.98 9.38 -19.42
C ASN A 287 4.43 10.47 -18.48
N PHE A 288 5.03 10.65 -17.29
CA PHE A 288 4.68 11.72 -16.34
C PHE A 288 5.94 12.49 -15.92
N PRO A 289 6.43 13.43 -16.74
CA PRO A 289 7.63 14.21 -16.42
C PRO A 289 7.47 15.01 -15.12
N GLY A 290 8.51 15.01 -14.28
CA GLY A 290 8.47 15.68 -12.97
C GLY A 290 7.73 14.89 -11.87
N PHE A 291 7.33 13.65 -12.14
CA PHE A 291 6.78 12.73 -11.15
C PHE A 291 7.81 11.65 -10.81
N TYR A 292 7.94 11.34 -9.52
CA TYR A 292 8.95 10.41 -9.00
C TYR A 292 8.33 9.41 -8.04
N ALA A 293 8.73 8.15 -8.10
CA ALA A 293 8.33 7.11 -7.15
C ALA A 293 9.14 7.23 -5.85
N ASN A 294 8.49 7.28 -4.69
CA ASN A 294 9.13 7.45 -3.38
C ASN A 294 8.26 6.84 -2.26
N ASP A 295 8.78 6.74 -1.04
CA ASP A 295 8.00 6.20 0.09
C ASP A 295 7.36 7.28 0.95
N VAL A 296 7.99 8.45 1.04
CA VAL A 296 7.51 9.56 1.87
C VAL A 296 7.41 10.80 1.00
N GLY A 297 6.22 11.39 0.96
CA GLY A 297 5.95 12.66 0.29
C GLY A 297 5.71 13.78 1.29
N LEU A 298 5.33 14.95 0.79
CA LEU A 298 4.84 16.06 1.61
C LEU A 298 3.46 15.73 2.20
N ASN A 299 3.15 16.28 3.37
CA ASN A 299 1.80 16.36 3.97
C ASN A 299 0.82 17.29 3.19
N ALA A 300 0.96 17.35 1.86
CA ALA A 300 -0.03 17.88 0.93
C ALA A 300 -0.02 16.97 -0.30
N PHE A 301 -1.14 16.30 -0.55
CA PHE A 301 -1.20 15.24 -1.56
C PHE A 301 -2.62 14.97 -2.03
N LEU A 302 -2.73 14.50 -3.27
CA LEU A 302 -3.93 13.83 -3.78
C LEU A 302 -3.78 12.33 -3.55
N ALA A 303 -4.83 11.65 -3.07
CA ALA A 303 -4.79 10.20 -2.90
C ALA A 303 -6.15 9.54 -3.12
N SER A 304 -6.13 8.25 -3.46
CA SER A 304 -7.30 7.37 -3.46
C SER A 304 -7.91 7.32 -2.06
N THR A 305 -9.17 7.72 -1.97
CA THR A 305 -9.90 7.79 -0.69
C THR A 305 -9.92 6.43 0.01
N ASN A 306 -10.23 5.36 -0.70
CA ASN A 306 -10.41 4.03 -0.10
C ASN A 306 -9.08 3.39 0.31
N GLU A 307 -8.05 3.55 -0.52
CA GLU A 307 -6.71 3.03 -0.20
C GLU A 307 -6.16 3.71 1.05
N VAL A 308 -6.32 5.03 1.20
CA VAL A 308 -5.88 5.72 2.42
C VAL A 308 -6.78 5.39 3.61
N LYS A 309 -8.10 5.20 3.44
CA LYS A 309 -8.99 4.72 4.53
C LYS A 309 -8.56 3.36 5.06
N ALA A 310 -8.06 2.46 4.20
CA ALA A 310 -7.58 1.14 4.60
C ALA A 310 -6.25 1.18 5.39
N VAL A 311 -5.45 2.24 5.23
CA VAL A 311 -4.23 2.48 6.03
C VAL A 311 -4.56 3.24 7.31
N GLY A 312 -5.32 4.34 7.20
CA GLY A 312 -5.65 5.24 8.30
C GLY A 312 -4.47 6.09 8.78
N PHE A 313 -4.76 7.07 9.63
CA PHE A 313 -3.76 7.83 10.37
C PHE A 313 -3.81 7.40 11.84
N ASP A 314 -2.72 6.94 12.45
CA ASP A 314 -2.77 6.44 13.82
C ASP A 314 -3.09 7.58 14.83
N PRO A 315 -4.26 7.57 15.51
CA PRO A 315 -4.67 8.64 16.40
C PRO A 315 -4.01 8.58 17.78
N HIS A 316 -3.04 7.69 18.00
CA HIS A 316 -2.40 7.51 19.30
C HIS A 316 -1.86 8.85 19.87
N PRO A 317 -2.03 9.14 21.18
CA PRO A 317 -1.63 10.42 21.79
C PRO A 317 -0.16 10.83 21.57
N ALA A 318 0.75 9.85 21.39
CA ALA A 318 2.14 10.13 21.07
C ALA A 318 2.35 10.82 19.70
N LEU A 319 1.37 10.70 18.79
CA LEU A 319 1.37 11.30 17.44
C LEU A 319 0.45 12.54 17.35
N ALA A 320 -0.26 12.89 18.42
CA ALA A 320 -1.30 13.93 18.41
C ALA A 320 -0.76 15.34 18.04
N ARG A 321 0.53 15.61 18.27
CA ARG A 321 1.14 16.94 18.03
C ARG A 321 2.07 17.02 16.83
N LEU A 322 2.72 15.92 16.47
CA LEU A 322 3.65 15.85 15.35
C LEU A 322 3.42 14.53 14.61
N GLY A 323 3.06 14.63 13.34
CA GLY A 323 2.93 13.49 12.45
C GLY A 323 3.35 13.88 11.03
N HIS A 324 4.23 13.10 10.42
CA HIS A 324 4.54 13.20 8.99
C HIS A 324 4.92 11.83 8.44
N GLY A 325 6.13 11.36 8.75
CA GLY A 325 6.67 10.10 8.24
C GLY A 325 5.95 8.85 8.78
N GLU A 326 5.25 8.97 9.90
CA GLU A 326 4.56 7.84 10.56
C GLU A 326 3.44 7.26 9.68
N PHE A 327 2.66 8.12 9.01
CA PHE A 327 1.65 7.66 8.03
C PHE A 327 2.29 6.90 6.87
N PHE A 328 3.34 7.47 6.29
CA PHE A 328 4.05 6.88 5.15
C PHE A 328 4.72 5.55 5.53
N LEU A 329 5.19 5.43 6.77
CA LEU A 329 5.73 4.16 7.27
C LEU A 329 4.63 3.10 7.43
N SER A 330 3.44 3.47 7.92
CA SER A 330 2.28 2.56 7.97
C SER A 330 1.74 2.20 6.58
N ALA A 331 1.93 3.08 5.60
CA ALA A 331 1.56 2.87 4.20
C ALA A 331 2.54 1.98 3.42
N LEU A 332 3.73 1.69 3.97
CA LEU A 332 4.77 0.94 3.27
C LEU A 332 4.30 -0.48 2.93
N GLY A 333 4.41 -0.85 1.65
CA GLY A 333 3.90 -2.13 1.12
C GLY A 333 2.38 -2.17 0.91
N ARG A 334 1.65 -1.09 1.22
CA ARG A 334 0.20 -0.96 1.00
C ARG A 334 -0.11 0.08 -0.07
N LEU A 335 0.54 1.24 0.00
CA LEU A 335 0.37 2.33 -0.96
C LEU A 335 1.58 2.46 -1.89
N ARG A 336 1.31 2.66 -3.18
CA ARG A 336 2.31 3.17 -4.12
C ARG A 336 2.25 4.69 -4.09
N ILE A 337 3.35 5.33 -3.72
CA ILE A 337 3.43 6.77 -3.47
C ILE A 337 4.37 7.42 -4.48
N ALA A 338 3.95 8.59 -4.96
CA ALA A 338 4.75 9.44 -5.82
C ALA A 338 4.81 10.87 -5.29
N ALA A 339 5.72 11.66 -5.85
CA ALA A 339 5.79 13.09 -5.63
C ALA A 339 5.93 13.83 -6.96
N CYS A 340 5.19 14.92 -7.12
CA CYS A 340 5.21 15.79 -8.28
C CYS A 340 6.02 17.06 -7.97
N GLU A 341 7.11 17.27 -8.69
CA GLU A 341 7.99 18.45 -8.58
C GLU A 341 7.37 19.70 -9.21
N ILE A 342 6.68 19.51 -10.33
CA ILE A 342 6.05 20.59 -11.10
C ILE A 342 4.65 20.98 -10.59
N CYS A 343 4.15 20.23 -9.59
CA CYS A 343 2.91 20.50 -8.89
C CYS A 343 3.27 21.07 -7.52
N SER A 344 2.80 22.27 -7.17
CA SER A 344 3.32 22.99 -6.01
C SER A 344 2.21 23.66 -5.22
N ILE A 345 2.40 23.76 -3.91
CA ILE A 345 1.58 24.57 -3.01
C ILE A 345 2.39 25.71 -2.40
N ARG A 346 1.67 26.73 -1.92
CA ARG A 346 2.25 27.83 -1.15
C ARG A 346 2.08 27.56 0.34
N HIS A 347 3.19 27.50 1.08
CA HIS A 347 3.15 27.46 2.54
C HIS A 347 3.09 28.90 3.09
N MET A 348 2.00 29.25 3.78
CA MET A 348 1.86 30.57 4.39
C MET A 348 2.63 30.63 5.71
N LYS A 349 3.57 31.57 5.80
CA LYS A 349 4.27 31.90 7.06
C LYS A 349 3.61 33.16 7.64
N GLY A 350 3.17 33.10 8.89
CA GLY A 350 2.47 34.22 9.57
C GLY A 350 0.95 34.09 9.56
N GLY A 351 0.25 35.08 10.13
CA GLY A 351 -1.21 35.06 10.40
C GLY A 351 -1.53 35.07 11.90
N PHE A 352 -2.76 35.45 12.24
CA PHE A 352 -3.23 35.47 13.62
C PHE A 352 -3.52 34.04 14.10
N ASP A 353 -2.96 33.70 15.26
CA ASP A 353 -3.24 32.47 15.97
C ASP A 353 -4.16 32.78 17.15
N ALA A 354 -5.27 32.06 17.28
CA ALA A 354 -6.13 32.19 18.44
C ALA A 354 -5.47 31.57 19.67
N GLY A 355 -5.66 32.16 20.85
CA GLY A 355 -5.08 31.67 22.10
C GLY A 355 -3.56 31.54 22.03
N ASN A 356 -3.00 30.52 22.69
CA ASN A 356 -1.56 30.29 22.76
C ASN A 356 -1.10 29.10 21.89
N TYR A 357 -1.42 29.14 20.60
CA TYR A 357 -1.08 28.10 19.61
C TYR A 357 0.40 27.66 19.67
N THR A 358 1.31 28.60 19.93
CA THR A 358 2.76 28.33 20.00
C THR A 358 3.11 27.26 21.04
N LEU A 359 2.38 27.17 22.15
CA LEU A 359 2.57 26.10 23.15
C LEU A 359 2.32 24.71 22.57
N TYR A 360 1.35 24.58 21.67
CA TYR A 360 0.97 23.32 21.02
C TYR A 360 1.85 22.98 19.82
N ARG A 361 2.40 23.99 19.14
CA ARG A 361 3.40 23.79 18.07
C ARG A 361 4.76 23.32 18.61
N ARG A 362 5.21 23.86 19.75
CA ARG A 362 6.52 23.55 20.33
C ARG A 362 6.45 22.30 21.20
N VAL A 363 6.89 21.15 20.67
CA VAL A 363 6.98 19.91 21.44
C VAL A 363 8.20 19.86 22.36
N SER A 364 8.05 19.23 23.52
CA SER A 364 9.18 18.97 24.41
C SER A 364 10.03 17.81 23.91
N LYS A 365 11.28 17.70 24.40
CA LYS A 365 12.14 16.52 24.14
C LYS A 365 11.49 15.21 24.59
N LYS A 366 10.66 15.25 25.65
CA LYS A 366 9.92 14.10 26.16
C LYS A 366 8.89 13.62 25.14
N ASN A 367 8.09 14.53 24.57
CA ASN A 367 7.11 14.18 23.53
C ASN A 367 7.78 13.60 22.28
N THR A 368 8.90 14.18 21.84
CA THR A 368 9.66 13.64 20.69
C THR A 368 10.18 12.22 20.98
N LEU A 369 10.64 11.96 22.21
CA LEU A 369 11.10 10.62 22.61
C LEU A 369 9.94 9.62 22.65
N GLU A 370 8.80 10.00 23.24
CA GLU A 370 7.58 9.18 23.27
C GLU A 370 7.10 8.83 21.86
N ARG A 371 7.05 9.82 20.96
CA ARG A 371 6.73 9.62 19.54
C ARG A 371 7.66 8.59 18.90
N ASN A 372 8.97 8.74 19.08
CA ASN A 372 9.95 7.84 18.48
C ASN A 372 9.86 6.41 19.03
N ILE A 373 9.67 6.25 20.36
CA ILE A 373 9.50 4.94 21.00
C ILE A 373 8.22 4.28 20.51
N TYR A 374 7.13 5.04 20.45
CA TYR A 374 5.86 4.53 19.97
C TYR A 374 5.95 4.10 18.51
N ASN A 375 6.55 4.92 17.64
CA ASN A 375 6.72 4.60 16.22
C ASN A 375 7.58 3.32 16.02
N GLN A 376 8.62 3.13 16.84
CA GLN A 376 9.43 1.91 16.86
C GLN A 376 8.64 0.68 17.30
N TYR A 377 7.84 0.82 18.36
CA TYR A 377 7.00 -0.25 18.86
C TYR A 377 5.93 -0.65 17.85
N MET A 378 5.16 0.32 17.35
CA MET A 378 4.01 0.10 16.48
C MET A 378 4.41 -0.53 15.14
N HIS A 379 5.55 -0.15 14.56
CA HIS A 379 6.07 -0.75 13.34
C HIS A 379 7.02 -1.92 13.57
N ASN A 380 7.21 -2.36 14.81
CA ASN A 380 8.13 -3.42 15.20
C ASN A 380 9.56 -3.23 14.63
N VAL A 381 10.11 -2.02 14.77
CA VAL A 381 11.47 -1.67 14.34
C VAL A 381 12.36 -1.28 15.52
N ASP A 382 13.61 -1.74 15.49
CA ASP A 382 14.62 -1.49 16.52
C ASP A 382 15.32 -0.14 16.36
N CYS A 383 15.44 0.33 15.13
CA CYS A 383 16.06 1.62 14.88
C CYS A 383 15.50 2.33 13.66
N PHE A 384 15.50 3.66 13.72
CA PHE A 384 15.09 4.54 12.65
C PHE A 384 16.14 5.65 12.53
N ARG A 385 16.84 5.73 11.40
CA ARG A 385 17.83 6.78 11.13
C ARG A 385 17.35 7.61 9.96
N LYS A 386 17.41 8.93 10.11
CA LYS A 386 17.23 9.84 8.98
C LYS A 386 18.61 10.23 8.48
N GLN A 387 19.00 9.74 7.32
CA GLN A 387 20.26 10.15 6.69
C GLN A 387 20.05 11.56 6.14
N TRP A 388 20.65 12.54 6.79
CA TRP A 388 20.77 13.88 6.24
C TRP A 388 22.08 13.92 5.47
N THR A 389 22.04 14.11 4.15
CA THR A 389 23.20 14.53 3.38
C THR A 389 23.47 16.01 3.68
N ARG A 390 24.06 16.29 4.85
CA ARG A 390 24.92 17.47 4.98
C ARG A 390 26.35 16.97 4.86
N SER A 391 27.08 17.53 3.91
CA SER A 391 28.53 17.47 3.87
C SER A 391 29.09 17.82 5.26
N GLY A 392 29.70 16.84 5.92
CA GLY A 392 30.38 17.00 7.20
C GLY A 392 29.54 16.65 8.44
N GLU A 393 30.12 15.78 9.28
CA GLU A 393 29.75 15.45 10.67
C GLU A 393 28.67 14.37 10.91
N THR A 394 29.10 13.10 10.78
CA THR A 394 28.50 11.97 11.47
C THR A 394 29.46 11.41 12.52
N ASN A 395 29.14 11.55 13.81
CA ASN A 395 29.28 10.48 14.81
C ASN A 395 28.94 11.00 16.21
N ARG A 396 27.75 10.65 16.73
CA ARG A 396 27.41 10.50 18.17
C ARG A 396 25.91 10.27 18.28
N ASN A 397 25.42 9.02 18.22
CA ASN A 397 24.18 8.61 18.89
C ASN A 397 23.86 7.09 18.83
N ILE A 398 24.86 6.20 18.72
CA ILE A 398 24.61 4.74 18.71
C ILE A 398 24.58 4.11 20.12
N LYS A 399 24.98 4.81 21.20
CA LYS A 399 25.14 4.19 22.53
C LYS A 399 23.97 4.29 23.53
N LYS A 400 22.84 4.96 23.23
CA LYS A 400 21.77 5.19 24.24
C LYS A 400 20.52 4.32 24.15
N VAL A 401 20.27 3.61 23.05
CA VAL A 401 18.99 2.88 22.85
C VAL A 401 18.94 1.51 23.56
N ASN A 402 20.08 0.83 23.73
CA ASN A 402 20.13 -0.51 24.34
C ASN A 402 19.83 -0.59 25.86
N LYS A 403 19.79 0.54 26.58
CA LYS A 403 19.49 0.54 28.03
C LYS A 403 17.99 0.57 28.37
N ASN A 404 17.11 0.99 27.46
CA ASN A 404 15.69 1.19 27.79
C ASN A 404 14.79 -0.04 27.57
N LYS A 405 15.18 -1.01 26.73
CA LYS A 405 14.41 -2.28 26.58
C LYS A 405 14.44 -3.16 27.85
N LYS A 406 15.41 -2.99 28.76
CA LYS A 406 15.43 -3.70 30.06
C LYS A 406 14.49 -3.10 31.10
N LYS A 407 14.12 -1.81 31.00
CA LYS A 407 13.22 -1.18 31.99
C LYS A 407 11.74 -1.50 31.79
N ILE A 408 11.33 -1.87 30.57
CA ILE A 408 9.91 -2.20 30.28
C ILE A 408 9.58 -3.65 30.66
N LYS A 409 10.56 -4.58 30.61
CA LYS A 409 10.35 -5.96 31.10
C LYS A 409 10.27 -6.12 32.62
N ILE A 410 10.70 -5.11 33.39
CA ILE A 410 10.68 -5.15 34.86
C ILE A 410 9.39 -4.56 35.44
N LYS A 411 8.58 -3.82 34.65
CA LYS A 411 7.32 -3.22 35.13
C LYS A 411 6.04 -4.03 34.85
N ASN A 412 6.13 -5.16 34.14
CA ASN A 412 4.99 -6.08 33.91
C ASN A 412 5.14 -7.40 34.69
N LYS A 413 5.97 -7.39 35.74
CA LYS A 413 6.08 -8.45 36.75
C LYS A 413 6.17 -7.79 38.12
N GLU A 414 5.06 -7.18 38.53
CA GLU A 414 4.65 -6.92 39.91
C GLU A 414 3.13 -6.76 39.91
#